data_AF-A0A1V6I5K1-F1
#
_entry.id   AF-A0A1V6I5K1-F1
#
_cell.length_a   1.000
_cell.length_b   1.000
_cell.length_c   1.000
_cell.angle_alpha   90.00
_cell.angle_beta   90.00
_cell.angle_gamma   90.00
#
_symmetry.space_group_name_H-M   'P 1'
#
loop_
_entity.id
_entity.type
_entity.pdbx_description
1 polymer ?
#
loop_
_entity_poly.entity_id
_entity_poly.type
_entity_poly.pdbx_seq_one_letter_code
_entity_poly.pdbx_strand_id
1 'polypeptide(L)' 'MLYFNQASAYEIYDLQGKLIMKSKKPQNSVNVSKLKSGIYLIKIGGEIMKFVVE' A
#
# COMPACT_ATOMS: atom_id res chain seq x y z
N MET A 1 -3.51 -10.27 2.34
CA MET A 1 -2.25 -9.94 1.65
C MET A 1 -2.60 -9.26 0.34
N LEU A 2 -1.90 -8.18 -0.02
CA LEU A 2 -1.99 -7.54 -1.33
C LEU A 2 -0.74 -7.91 -2.12
N TYR A 3 -0.89 -8.42 -3.34
CA TYR A 3 0.22 -8.88 -4.19
C TYR A 3 0.47 -7.93 -5.35
N PHE A 4 1.72 -7.85 -5.80
CA PHE A 4 2.18 -7.00 -6.90
C PHE A 4 2.79 -7.86 -8.00
N ASN A 5 2.62 -7.43 -9.26
CA ASN A 5 3.15 -8.16 -10.41
C ASN A 5 4.70 -8.16 -10.47
N GLN A 6 5.34 -7.14 -9.89
CA GLN A 6 6.79 -7.01 -9.84
C GLN A 6 7.26 -6.59 -8.44
N ALA A 7 8.46 -7.02 -8.07
CA ALA A 7 9.09 -6.63 -6.82
C ALA A 7 9.32 -5.11 -6.83
N SER A 8 8.70 -4.40 -5.89
CA SER A 8 8.78 -2.94 -5.85
C SER A 8 8.76 -2.41 -4.43
N ALA A 9 9.36 -1.24 -4.24
CA ALA A 9 9.13 -0.45 -3.05
C ALA A 9 7.67 0.01 -3.03
N TYR A 10 7.12 0.21 -1.84
CA TYR A 10 5.76 0.69 -1.70
C TYR A 10 5.61 1.69 -0.56
N GLU A 11 4.57 2.51 -0.67
CA GLU A 11 4.10 3.43 0.36
C GLU A 11 2.57 3.35 0.43
N ILE A 12 2.01 3.29 1.64
CA ILE A 12 0.56 3.30 1.88
C ILE A 12 0.24 4.54 2.69
N TYR A 13 -0.72 5.31 2.19
CA TYR A 13 -1.23 6.53 2.83
C TYR A 13 -2.73 6.38 3.10
N ASP A 14 -3.24 7.01 4.15
CA ASP A 14 -4.68 7.21 4.30
C ASP A 14 -5.18 8.36 3.41
N LEU A 15 -6.49 8.57 3.36
CA LEU A 15 -7.13 9.65 2.59
C LEU A 15 -6.66 11.06 2.97
N GLN A 16 -6.14 11.26 4.18
CA GLN A 16 -5.62 12.55 4.64
C GLN A 16 -4.15 12.75 4.22
N GLY A 17 -3.56 11.77 3.53
CA GLY A 17 -2.16 11.78 3.10
C GLY A 17 -1.18 11.37 4.19
N LYS A 18 -1.65 10.85 5.34
CA LYS A 18 -0.76 10.35 6.39
C LYS A 18 -0.13 9.03 5.95
N LEU A 19 1.20 8.94 6.05
CA LEU A 19 1.92 7.71 5.78
C LEU A 19 1.60 6.65 6.86
N ILE A 20 1.05 5.52 6.42
CA ILE A 20 0.67 4.40 7.28
C ILE A 20 1.76 3.33 7.30
N MET A 21 2.32 3.02 6.13
CA MET A 21 3.33 1.98 5.98
C MET A 21 4.21 2.27 4.77
N LYS A 22 5.48 1.86 4.82
CA LYS A 22 6.35 1.83 3.64
C LYS A 22 7.37 0.72 3.72
N SER A 23 7.83 0.28 2.55
CA SER A 23 9.05 -0.51 2.41
C SER A 23 9.88 0.05 1.26
N LYS A 24 11.15 0.34 1.53
CA LYS A 24 12.12 0.69 0.47
C LYS A 24 12.70 -0.55 -0.21
N LYS A 25 12.60 -1.72 0.41
CA LYS A 25 13.08 -2.98 -0.17
C LYS A 25 12.03 -3.48 -1.16
N PRO A 26 12.42 -3.85 -2.40
CA PRO A 26 11.51 -4.46 -3.35
C PRO A 26 10.83 -5.70 -2.76
N GLN A 27 9.51 -5.75 -2.83
CA GLN A 27 8.69 -6.87 -2.36
C GLN A 27 7.55 -7.13 -3.35
N ASN A 28 7.06 -8.37 -3.41
CA ASN A 28 5.93 -8.76 -4.26
C ASN A 28 4.59 -8.69 -3.52
N SER A 29 4.59 -8.31 -2.26
CA SER A 29 3.38 -8.27 -1.45
C SER A 29 3.51 -7.39 -0.22
N VAL A 30 2.37 -6.92 0.29
CA VAL A 30 2.26 -6.24 1.59
C VAL A 30 1.12 -6.83 2.42
N ASN A 31 1.34 -6.91 3.73
CA ASN A 31 0.30 -7.32 4.66
C ASN A 31 -0.60 -6.14 5.04
N VAL A 32 -1.80 -6.12 4.47
CA VAL A 32 -2.85 -5.12 4.73
C VAL A 32 -3.82 -5.52 5.85
N SER A 33 -3.65 -6.67 6.51
CA SER A 33 -4.60 -7.17 7.52
C SER A 33 -4.70 -6.33 8.79
N LYS A 34 -3.73 -5.42 9.00
CA LYS A 34 -3.69 -4.49 10.14
C LYS A 34 -4.27 -3.11 9.82
N LEU A 35 -4.66 -2.87 8.56
CA LEU A 35 -5.34 -1.65 8.20
C LEU A 35 -6.75 -1.65 8.80
N LYS A 36 -7.20 -0.48 9.26
CA LYS A 36 -8.59 -0.28 9.70
C LYS A 36 -9.47 -0.09 8.47
N SER A 37 -10.78 -0.24 8.64
CA SER A 37 -11.74 0.09 7.58
C SER A 37 -11.55 1.53 7.11
N GLY A 38 -11.60 1.74 5.79
CA GLY A 38 -11.32 3.02 5.17
C GLY A 38 -10.72 2.92 3.78
N ILE A 39 -10.32 4.07 3.23
CA ILE A 39 -9.70 4.17 1.92
C ILE A 39 -8.23 4.57 2.07
N TYR A 40 -7.38 3.90 1.31
CA TYR A 40 -5.94 4.11 1.28
C TYR A 40 -5.45 4.37 -0.15
N LEU A 41 -4.40 5.17 -0.27
CA LEU A 41 -3.63 5.34 -1.49
C LEU A 41 -2.35 4.51 -1.36
N ILE A 42 -2.13 3.59 -2.29
CA ILE A 42 -0.94 2.76 -2.31
C ILE A 42 -0.10 3.15 -3.52
N LYS A 43 1.14 3.57 -3.27
CA LYS A 43 2.14 3.85 -4.29
C LYS A 43 3.08 2.68 -4.42
N ILE A 44 3.21 2.09 -5.61
CA ILE A 44 4.12 0.96 -5.90
C ILE A 44 4.73 1.18 -7.28
N GLY A 45 6.06 1.10 -7.39
CA GLY A 45 6.72 1.14 -8.70
C GLY A 45 6.46 2.41 -9.54
N GLY A 46 6.07 3.52 -8.90
CA GLY A 46 5.69 4.78 -9.57
C GLY A 46 4.20 4.90 -9.90
N GLU A 47 3.42 3.83 -9.76
CA GLU A 47 1.96 3.84 -9.91
C GLU A 47 1.28 4.13 -8.57
N ILE A 48 0.06 4.68 -8.65
CA ILE A 48 -0.80 4.95 -7.48
C ILE A 48 -2.14 4.25 -7.68
N MET A 49 -2.56 3.47 -6.68
CA MET A 49 -3.85 2.79 -6.66
C MET A 49 -4.66 3.14 -5.41
N LYS A 50 -5.98 3.12 -5.54
CA LYS A 50 -6.92 3.26 -4.42
C LYS A 50 -7.27 1.88 -3.88
N PHE A 51 -7.18 1.69 -2.58
CA PHE A 51 -7.51 0.45 -1.88
C PHE A 51 -8.57 0.71 -0.81
N VAL A 52 -9.61 -0.12 -0.78
CA VAL A 52 -10.73 0.00 0.17
C VAL A 52 -10.67 -1.19 1.11
N VAL A 53 -10.71 -0.91 2.42
CA VAL A 53 -10.81 -1.92 3.48
C VAL A 53 -12.18 -1.78 4.11
N GLU A 54 -12.92 -2.90 4.18
CA GLU A 54 -14.21 -3.02 4.87
C GLU A 54 -14.01 -3.56 6.28
#